data_AF-A0A3C0TTB1-F1
#
_entry.id   AF-A0A3C0TTB1-F1
#
_cell.length_a   1.000
_cell.length_b   1.000
_cell.length_c   1.000
_cell.angle_alpha   90.00
_cell.angle_beta   90.00
_cell.angle_gamma   90.00
#
_symmetry.space_group_name_H-M   'P 1'
#
loop_
_entity.id
_entity.type
_entity.pdbx_description
1 polymer ?
#
loop_
_entity_poly.entity_id
_entity_poly.type
_entity_poly.pdbx_seq_one_letter_code
_entity_poly.pdbx_strand_id
1 'polypeptide(L)'
;MGQNSRTVERLLGKPDLSRQEPSAEFWQYTHADCVLFLFLYPSGNGGSEVSHAEISARDGGKDPDPHQCISALAARNAAAAG
;
A
#
# COMPACT_ATOMS: atom_id res chain seq x y z
N MET A 1 -8.37 2.86 -6.55
CA MET A 1 -7.93 4.26 -6.67
C MET A 1 -8.90 5.17 -5.93
N GLY A 2 -8.47 6.35 -5.49
CA GLY A 2 -9.25 7.32 -4.72
C GLY A 2 -9.34 7.02 -3.21
N GLN A 3 -8.57 6.04 -2.72
CA GLN A 3 -8.60 5.70 -1.29
C GLN A 3 -7.76 6.71 -0.51
N ASN A 4 -8.36 7.36 0.49
CA ASN A 4 -7.63 8.23 1.42
C ASN A 4 -6.54 7.48 2.19
N SER A 5 -5.37 8.10 2.33
CA SER A 5 -4.18 7.56 2.98
C SER A 5 -4.45 7.00 4.38
N ARG A 6 -5.27 7.68 5.20
CA ARG A 6 -5.64 7.19 6.54
C ARG A 6 -6.46 5.91 6.49
N THR A 7 -7.30 5.75 5.48
CA THR A 7 -8.08 4.51 5.31
C THR A 7 -7.17 3.37 4.88
N VAL A 8 -6.20 3.64 4.00
CA VAL A 8 -5.17 2.64 3.64
C VAL A 8 -4.41 2.19 4.88
N GLU A 9 -3.92 3.12 5.70
CA GLU A 9 -3.19 2.77 6.92
C GLU A 9 -4.04 1.98 7.92
N ARG A 10 -5.33 2.31 8.03
CA ARG A 10 -6.26 1.57 8.91
C ARG A 10 -6.42 0.11 8.48
N LEU A 11 -6.41 -0.14 7.17
CA LEU A 11 -6.62 -1.47 6.60
C LEU A 11 -5.33 -2.29 6.56
N LEU A 12 -4.23 -1.69 6.09
CA LEU A 12 -2.98 -2.40 5.78
C LEU A 12 -1.87 -2.16 6.81
N GLY A 13 -2.13 -1.30 7.79
CA GLY A 13 -1.14 -0.82 8.75
C GLY A 13 -0.25 0.29 8.17
N LYS A 14 0.81 0.62 8.90
CA LYS A 14 1.84 1.54 8.40
C LYS A 14 2.60 0.90 7.23
N PRO A 15 2.97 1.68 6.20
CA PRO A 15 3.80 1.17 5.11
C PRO A 15 5.19 0.78 5.64
N ASP A 16 5.79 -0.23 5.02
CA ASP A 16 7.15 -0.68 5.32
C ASP A 16 8.19 0.35 4.84
N LEU A 17 7.87 1.09 3.77
CA LEU A 17 8.60 2.25 3.30
C LEU A 17 7.60 3.35 2.94
N SER A 18 7.83 4.57 3.42
CA SER A 18 7.14 5.76 2.95
C SER A 18 8.16 6.82 2.60
N ARG A 19 8.00 7.44 1.42
CA ARG A 19 8.86 8.50 0.92
C ARG A 19 8.02 9.67 0.44
N GLN A 20 8.30 10.85 0.98
CA GLN A 20 7.73 12.09 0.49
C GLN A 20 8.45 12.50 -0.80
N GLU A 21 7.68 12.72 -1.85
CA GLU A 21 8.14 13.29 -3.13
C GLU A 21 7.67 14.75 -3.23
N PRO A 22 8.22 15.57 -4.14
CA PRO A 22 7.86 16.99 -4.27
C PRO A 22 6.36 17.26 -4.44
N SER A 23 5.62 16.36 -5.09
CA SER A 23 4.17 16.51 -5.33
C SER A 23 3.36 15.25 -5.03
N ALA A 24 3.99 14.24 -4.40
CA ALA A 24 3.38 12.93 -4.18
C ALA A 24 3.94 12.28 -2.92
N GLU A 25 3.36 11.14 -2.55
CA GLU A 25 3.94 10.21 -1.61
C GLU A 25 4.05 8.83 -2.28
N PHE A 26 5.16 8.15 -2.04
CA PHE A 26 5.38 6.78 -2.47
C PHE A 26 5.40 5.87 -1.26
N TRP A 27 4.48 4.92 -1.19
CA TRP A 27 4.39 3.96 -0.11
C TRP A 27 4.59 2.54 -0.63
N GLN A 28 5.32 1.73 0.13
CA GLN A 28 5.54 0.32 -0.16
C GLN A 28 5.08 -0.53 1.03
N TYR A 29 4.39 -1.61 0.71
CA TYR A 29 4.00 -2.66 1.64
C TYR A 29 4.57 -3.99 1.16
N THR A 30 5.25 -4.72 2.03
CA THR A 30 5.95 -5.96 1.69
C THR A 30 5.37 -7.14 2.47
N HIS A 31 4.91 -8.16 1.76
CA HIS A 31 4.57 -9.46 2.34
C HIS A 31 5.58 -10.53 1.90
N ALA A 32 5.42 -11.79 2.33
CA ALA A 32 6.28 -12.91 1.95
C ALA A 32 6.46 -13.01 0.42
N ASP A 33 5.36 -13.02 -0.33
CA ASP A 33 5.37 -13.34 -1.77
C ASP A 33 5.12 -12.14 -2.69
N CYS A 34 4.78 -10.97 -2.14
CA CYS A 34 4.40 -9.80 -2.92
C CYS A 34 4.81 -8.47 -2.30
N VAL A 35 4.88 -7.45 -3.14
CA VAL A 35 5.06 -6.04 -2.77
C VAL A 35 3.93 -5.23 -3.40
N LEU A 36 3.29 -4.38 -2.61
CA LEU A 36 2.31 -3.40 -3.05
C LEU A 36 2.93 -2.01 -2.98
N PHE A 37 2.95 -1.32 -4.11
CA PHE A 37 3.36 0.07 -4.25
C PHE A 37 2.12 0.95 -4.39
N LEU A 38 2.06 2.05 -3.64
CA LEU A 38 1.01 3.05 -3.73
C LEU A 38 1.63 4.41 -4.02
N PHE A 39 1.04 5.12 -4.98
CA PHE A 39 1.39 6.48 -5.35
C PHE A 39 0.24 7.38 -4.95
N LEU A 40 0.48 8.24 -3.95
CA LEU A 40 -0.52 9.11 -3.38
C LEU A 40 -0.26 10.55 -3.78
N TYR A 41 -1.33 11.30 -4.00
CA TYR A 41 -1.27 12.72 -4.32
C TYR A 41 -2.18 13.51 -3.39
N PRO A 42 -1.87 14.78 -3.10
CA PRO A 42 -2.77 15.64 -2.33
C PRO A 42 -4.16 15.70 -2.96
N SER A 43 -5.19 15.56 -2.13
CA SER A 43 -6.59 15.65 -2.51
C SER A 43 -7.21 16.93 -1.95
N GLY A 44 -8.23 17.45 -2.64
CA GLY A 44 -8.93 18.69 -2.27
C GLY A 44 -9.72 18.60 -0.96
N ASN A 45 -9.91 17.40 -0.40
CA ASN A 45 -10.56 17.15 0.88
C ASN A 45 -9.58 17.13 2.08
N GLY A 46 -8.30 17.41 1.85
CA GLY A 46 -7.25 17.41 2.85
C GLY A 46 -6.62 16.02 3.04
N GLY A 47 -5.28 15.98 2.96
CA GLY A 47 -4.50 14.73 2.96
C GLY A 47 -4.26 14.20 1.55
N SER A 48 -3.79 12.97 1.45
CA SER A 48 -3.40 12.34 0.18
C SER A 48 -4.30 11.14 -0.14
N GLU A 49 -4.50 10.88 -1.42
CA GLU A 49 -5.28 9.75 -1.93
C GLU A 49 -4.47 8.91 -2.90
N VAL A 50 -4.71 7.61 -2.90
CA VAL A 50 -4.09 6.67 -3.85
C VAL A 50 -4.57 6.96 -5.26
N SER A 51 -3.69 7.53 -6.09
CA SER A 51 -3.95 7.76 -7.52
C SER A 51 -3.58 6.53 -8.34
N HIS A 52 -2.47 5.87 -7.98
CA HIS A 52 -1.99 4.68 -8.67
C HIS A 52 -1.49 3.61 -7.69
N ALA A 53 -1.57 2.36 -8.11
CA ALA A 53 -1.15 1.20 -7.33
C ALA A 53 -0.53 0.15 -8.26
N GLU A 54 0.59 -0.42 -7.84
CA GLU A 54 1.28 -1.49 -8.55
C GLU A 54 1.59 -2.63 -7.60
N ILE A 55 1.64 -3.84 -8.15
CA ILE A 55 1.98 -5.04 -7.39
C ILE A 55 3.06 -5.79 -8.15
N SER A 56 4.06 -6.26 -7.42
CA SER A 56 5.11 -7.12 -7.95
C SER A 56 5.34 -8.33 -7.05
N ALA A 57 5.98 -9.36 -7.61
CA ALA A 57 6.60 -10.40 -6.80
C ALA A 57 7.70 -9.78 -5.94
N ARG A 58 7.94 -10.35 -4.74
CA ARG A 58 9.02 -9.88 -3.86
C ARG A 58 10.41 -10.11 -4.44
N ASP A 59 10.63 -11.29 -5.01
CA ASP A 59 11.97 -11.75 -5.44
C ASP A 59 12.08 -11.91 -6.96
N GLY A 60 11.32 -11.11 -7.73
CA GLY A 60 11.32 -11.19 -9.20
C GLY A 60 10.69 -12.47 -9.77
N GLY A 61 9.91 -13.18 -8.94
CA GLY A 61 9.11 -14.34 -9.34
C GLY A 61 7.88 -13.97 -10.18
N LYS A 62 6.95 -14.92 -10.30
CA LYS A 62 5.69 -14.72 -11.03
C LYS A 62 4.87 -13.58 -10.41
N ASP A 63 4.23 -12.77 -11.25
CA ASP A 63 3.28 -11.76 -10.82
C ASP A 63 2.23 -12.36 -9.87
N PRO A 64 2.12 -11.84 -8.63
CA PRO A 64 1.19 -12.36 -7.65
C PRO A 64 -0.22 -11.87 -7.95
N ASP A 65 -1.22 -12.62 -7.49
CA ASP A 65 -2.61 -12.19 -7.59
C ASP A 65 -2.85 -10.94 -6.72
N PRO A 66 -3.36 -9.83 -7.30
CA PRO A 66 -3.58 -8.59 -6.56
C PRO A 66 -4.46 -8.72 -5.32
N HIS A 67 -5.54 -9.50 -5.42
CA HIS A 67 -6.48 -9.67 -4.32
C HIS A 67 -5.86 -10.49 -3.19
N GLN A 68 -5.10 -11.53 -3.52
CA GLN A 68 -4.36 -12.30 -2.52
C GLN A 68 -3.30 -11.46 -1.82
N CYS A 69 -2.56 -10.64 -2.55
CA CYS A 69 -1.53 -9.76 -1.97
C CYS A 69 -2.14 -8.75 -0.98
N ILE A 70 -3.20 -8.04 -1.39
CA ILE A 70 -3.89 -7.07 -0.52
C ILE A 70 -4.49 -7.77 0.70
N SER A 71 -5.09 -8.95 0.53
CA SER A 71 -5.67 -9.72 1.63
C SER A 71 -4.62 -10.17 2.64
N ALA A 72 -3.45 -10.62 2.17
CA ALA A 72 -2.34 -11.00 3.03
C ALA A 72 -1.80 -9.81 3.84
N LEU A 73 -1.67 -8.64 3.21
CA LEU A 73 -1.27 -7.40 3.89
C LEU A 73 -2.30 -6.95 4.95
N ALA A 74 -3.59 -7.06 4.66
CA ALA A 74 -4.65 -6.75 5.63
C ALA A 74 -4.64 -7.74 6.81
N ALA A 75 -4.47 -9.04 6.53
CA ALA A 75 -4.37 -10.06 7.57
C ALA A 75 -3.13 -9.86 8.47
N ARG A 76 -1.99 -9.48 7.88
CA ARG A 76 -0.77 -9.10 8.61
C ARG A 76 -1.04 -7.98 9.61
N ASN A 77 -1.75 -6.93 9.20
CA ASN A 77 -2.10 -5.81 10.08
C ASN A 77 -3.07 -6.23 11.20
N ALA A 78 -4.10 -7.02 10.88
CA ALA A 78 -5.04 -7.53 11.87
C ALA A 78 -4.34 -8.39 12.95
N ALA A 79 -3.40 -9.26 12.54
CA ALA A 79 -2.63 -10.08 13.47
C ALA A 79 -1.67 -9.28 14.37
N ALA A 80 -1.17 -8.13 13.90
CA ALA A 80 -0.32 -7.25 14.70
C ALA A 80 -1.10 -6.37 15.71
N ALA A 81 -2.42 -6.29 15.56
CA ALA A 81 -3.29 -5.46 16.40
C ALA A 81 -3.96 -6.22 17.58
N GLY A 82 -3.83 -7.56 17.61
CA GLY A 82 -4.34 -8.43 18.68
C GLY A 82 -3.23 -8.95 19.57
#